data_AF-A0AA95MR28-F1
#
_entry.id   AF-A0AA95MR28-F1
#
_cell.length_a   1.000
_cell.length_b   1.000
_cell.length_c   1.000
_cell.angle_alpha   90.00
_cell.angle_beta   90.00
_cell.angle_gamma   90.00
#
_symmetry.space_group_name_H-M   'P 1'
#
loop_
_entity.id
_entity.type
_entity.pdbx_description
1 polymer ?
#
loop_
_entity_poly.entity_id
_entity_poly.type
_entity_poly.pdbx_seq_one_letter_code
_entity_poly.pdbx_strand_id
1 'polypeptide(L)' 'MGKWGLFLLSIGCLLLLFSANAKLGKYDILNLTTALFLIIVGIIILVKEKKRNKTEKD' A
#
# COMPACT_ATOMS: atom_id res chain seq x y z
N MET A 1 7.25 3.89 15.65
CA MET A 1 7.32 3.27 14.30
C MET A 1 6.12 3.61 13.40
N GLY A 2 5.28 4.61 13.77
CA GLY A 2 4.05 5.06 13.07
C GLY A 2 4.12 5.44 11.58
N LYS A 3 5.32 5.57 11.04
CA LYS A 3 5.58 6.23 9.75
C LYS A 3 5.73 5.22 8.60
N TRP A 4 6.04 3.96 8.92
CA TRP A 4 6.33 2.93 7.93
C TRP A 4 5.07 2.46 7.18
N GLY A 5 3.91 2.39 7.84
CA GLY A 5 2.65 1.98 7.19
C GLY A 5 2.17 2.98 6.13
N LEU A 6 2.27 4.28 6.40
CA LEU A 6 1.92 5.33 5.44
C LEU A 6 2.89 5.37 4.25
N PHE A 7 4.17 5.08 4.50
CA PHE A 7 5.21 4.99 3.48
C PHE A 7 4.98 3.80 2.53
N LEU A 8 4.69 2.63 3.08
CA LEU A 8 4.31 1.43 2.31
C LEU A 8 3.06 1.65 1.46
N LEU A 9 2.06 2.34 2.00
CA LEU A 9 0.84 2.69 1.25
C LEU A 9 1.14 3.61 0.06
N SER A 10 2.01 4.61 0.25
CA SER A 10 2.41 5.54 -0.81
C SER A 10 3.14 4.82 -1.96
N ILE A 11 4.06 3.92 -1.64
CA ILE A 11 4.78 3.10 -2.63
C ILE A 11 3.81 2.18 -3.40
N GLY A 12 2.87 1.54 -2.70
CA GLY A 12 1.85 0.71 -3.34
C GLY A 12 0.97 1.50 -4.33
N CYS A 13 0.62 2.74 -3.99
CA CYS A 13 -0.17 3.62 -4.86
C CYS A 13 0.62 4.05 -6.11
N LEU A 14 1.91 4.39 -5.95
CA LEU A 14 2.82 4.69 -7.06
C LEU A 14 2.97 3.51 -8.02
N LEU A 15 3.13 2.29 -7.50
CA LEU A 15 3.21 1.07 -8.29
C LEU A 15 1.90 0.77 -9.03
N LEU A 16 0.75 1.07 -8.43
CA LEU A 16 -0.56 0.93 -9.08
C LEU A 16 -0.65 1.85 -10.30
N LEU A 17 -0.20 3.09 -10.14
CA LEU A 17 -0.18 4.09 -11.20
C LEU A 17 0.79 3.69 -12.32
N PHE A 18 1.92 3.07 -11.98
CA PHE A 18 2.90 2.54 -12.93
C PHE A 18 2.44 1.24 -13.61
N SER A 19 1.60 0.44 -12.95
CA SER A 19 0.97 -0.75 -13.53
C SER A 19 0.00 -0.37 -14.65
N ALA A 20 -0.65 0.79 -14.55
CA ALA A 20 -1.33 1.42 -15.66
C ALA A 20 -0.30 2.02 -16.66
N ASN A 21 0.42 1.13 -17.35
CA ASN A 21 1.32 1.51 -18.43
C ASN A 21 0.51 2.04 -19.62
N ALA A 22 0.24 3.35 -19.61
CA ALA A 22 -0.44 4.07 -20.70
C ALA A 22 0.29 3.97 -22.05
N LYS A 23 1.56 3.52 -22.05
CA LYS A 23 2.44 3.52 -23.21
C LYS A 23 2.30 2.27 -24.11
N LEU A 24 1.88 1.13 -23.57
CA LEU A 24 1.76 -0.14 -24.33
C LEU A 24 0.33 -0.68 -24.40
N GLY A 25 -0.63 -0.11 -23.67
CA GLY A 25 -2.02 -0.59 -23.63
C GLY A 25 -2.19 -2.00 -23.04
N LYS A 26 -1.10 -2.61 -22.55
CA LYS A 26 -1.10 -3.89 -21.86
C LYS A 26 -0.93 -3.63 -20.36
N TYR A 27 -1.96 -3.98 -19.61
CA TYR A 27 -1.88 -4.04 -18.16
C TYR A 27 -0.99 -5.22 -17.79
N ASP A 28 0.14 -4.93 -17.15
CA ASP A 28 0.96 -5.96 -16.54
C ASP A 28 0.24 -6.45 -15.28
N ILE A 29 -0.55 -7.52 -15.43
CA ILE A 29 -1.39 -8.12 -14.38
C ILE A 29 -0.56 -8.44 -13.13
N LEU A 30 0.71 -8.83 -13.33
CA LEU A 30 1.66 -9.06 -12.26
C LEU A 30 1.93 -7.78 -11.46
N ASN A 31 2.23 -6.67 -12.14
CA ASN A 31 2.48 -5.39 -11.48
C ASN A 31 1.22 -4.85 -10.78
N LEU A 32 0.04 -5.07 -11.38
CA LEU A 32 -1.25 -4.71 -10.78
C LEU A 32 -1.48 -5.48 -9.47
N THR A 33 -1.26 -6.79 -9.51
CA THR A 33 -1.43 -7.69 -8.36
C THR A 33 -0.44 -7.34 -7.25
N THR A 34 0.83 -7.09 -7.60
CA THR A 34 1.86 -6.67 -6.64
C THR A 34 1.51 -5.32 -6.01
N ALA A 35 1.05 -4.35 -6.79
CA ALA A 35 0.62 -3.05 -6.27
C ALA A 35 -0.57 -3.20 -5.31
N LEU A 36 -1.58 -3.99 -5.69
CA LEU A 36 -2.75 -4.27 -4.85
C LEU A 36 -2.35 -4.94 -3.52
N PHE A 37 -1.46 -5.94 -3.59
CA PHE A 37 -0.95 -6.64 -2.42
C PHE A 37 -0.22 -5.69 -1.46
N LEU A 38 0.66 -4.84 -1.98
CA LEU A 38 1.38 -3.84 -1.18
C LEU A 38 0.45 -2.82 -0.52
N ILE A 39 -0.60 -2.39 -1.22
CA ILE A 39 -1.61 -1.49 -0.65
C ILE A 39 -2.37 -2.18 0.48
N ILE A 40 -2.85 -3.41 0.27
CA ILE A 40 -3.58 -4.17 1.30
C ILE A 40 -2.72 -4.37 2.55
N VAL A 41 -1.46 -4.80 2.38
CA VAL A 41 -0.51 -4.97 3.49
C VAL A 41 -0.24 -3.64 4.19
N GLY A 42 -0.03 -2.55 3.43
CA GLY A 42 0.15 -1.21 3.98
C GLY A 42 -1.04 -0.74 4.82
N ILE A 43 -2.26 -0.96 4.35
CA ILE A 43 -3.51 -0.65 5.07
C ILE A 43 -3.60 -1.49 6.35
N ILE A 44 -3.34 -2.80 6.29
CA ILE A 44 -3.39 -3.68 7.47
C ILE A 44 -2.41 -3.21 8.55
N ILE A 45 -1.18 -2.86 8.15
CA ILE A 45 -0.16 -2.34 9.07
C ILE A 45 -0.64 -1.02 9.70
N LEU A 46 -1.17 -0.09 8.91
CA LEU A 46 -1.75 1.17 9.40
C LEU A 46 -2.89 0.96 10.38
N VAL A 47 -3.82 0.05 10.08
CA VAL A 47 -4.97 -0.26 10.95
C VAL A 47 -4.50 -0.91 12.24
N LYS A 48 -3.58 -1.89 12.19
CA LYS A 48 -2.99 -2.50 13.39
C LYS A 48 -2.26 -1.47 14.24
N GLU A 49 -1.52 -0.56 13.62
CA GLU A 49 -0.78 0.46 14.33
C GLU A 49 -1.69 1.53 14.95
N LYS A 50 -2.75 1.94 14.24
CA LYS A 50 -3.80 2.81 14.79
C LYS A 50 -4.50 2.16 15.99
N LYS A 51 -4.73 0.84 15.93
CA LYS A 51 -5.32 0.09 17.06
C LYS A 51 -4.37 0.04 18.26
N ARG A 52 -3.08 -0.25 18.04
CA ARG A 52 -2.07 -0.28 19.12
C ARG A 52 -1.89 1.08 19.80
N ASN A 53 -1.78 2.16 19.02
CA ASN A 53 -1.66 3.52 19.54
C ASN A 53 -2.93 3.99 20.30
N LYS A 54 -4.09 3.37 20.04
CA LYS A 54 -5.32 3.67 20.78
C LYS A 54 -5.37 2.93 22.12
N THR A 55 -4.75 1.76 22.21
CA THR A 55 -4.62 0.97 23.45
C THR A 55 -3.48 1.45 24.35
N GLU A 56 -2.40 2.01 23.80
CA GLU A 56 -1.30 2.62 24.61
C GLU A 56 -1.64 4.00 25.19
N LYS A 57 -2.78 4.59 24.81
CA LYS A 57 -3.21 5.92 25.27
C LYS A 57 -4.37 5.87 26.29
N ASP A 58 -4.78 4.67 26.69
CA ASP A 58 -5.78 4.40 27.73
C ASP A 58 -5.06 3.86 28.97
#